data_AF-A0A7X6HPA6-F1
#
_entry.id   AF-A0A7X6HPA6-F1
#
_cell.length_a   1.000
_cell.length_b   1.000
_cell.length_c   1.000
_cell.angle_alpha   90.00
_cell.angle_beta   90.00
_cell.angle_gamma   90.00
#
_symmetry.space_group_name_H-M   'P 1'
#
loop_
_entity.id
_entity.type
_entity.pdbx_description
1 polymer ?
#
loop_
_entity_poly.entity_id
_entity_poly.type
_entity_poly.pdbx_seq_one_letter_code
_entity_poly.pdbx_strand_id
1 'polypeptide(L)' 'MSNGDFEGGDTRFFFRDDYSVLFDRDVVPDVSIIPATGMALCFRHELQHEGDRIISGRKYVLRSDVMYARKSRRNRDRK' A
#
# COMPACT_ATOMS: atom_id res chain seq x y z
N MET A 1 -19.45 12.33 -9.87
CA MET A 1 -19.09 10.90 -9.99
C MET A 1 -18.48 10.50 -8.67
N SER A 2 -19.11 9.57 -7.94
CA SER A 2 -18.56 9.06 -6.68
C SER A 2 -17.50 8.00 -6.97
N ASN A 3 -16.52 7.80 -6.10
CA ASN A 3 -15.51 6.75 -6.23
C ASN A 3 -16.01 5.42 -5.64
N GLY A 4 -17.31 5.12 -5.75
CA GLY A 4 -17.95 3.95 -5.16
C GLY A 4 -18.45 2.90 -6.16
N ASP A 5 -18.45 3.23 -7.45
CA ASP A 5 -19.05 2.39 -8.48
C ASP A 5 -17.96 1.59 -9.21
N PHE A 6 -17.25 0.70 -8.51
CA PHE A 6 -16.30 -0.23 -9.12
C PHE A 6 -16.24 -1.57 -8.38
N GLU A 7 -15.77 -2.61 -9.08
CA GLU A 7 -15.59 -3.96 -8.56
C GLU A 7 -14.12 -4.40 -8.72
N GLY A 8 -13.61 -5.14 -7.74
CA GLY A 8 -12.20 -5.50 -7.63
C GLY A 8 -11.34 -4.31 -7.19
N GLY A 9 -10.05 -4.34 -7.54
CA GLY A 9 -9.14 -3.25 -7.22
C GLY A 9 -8.65 -3.21 -5.78
N ASP A 10 -8.68 -4.33 -5.06
CA ASP A 10 -8.12 -4.44 -3.71
C ASP A 10 -6.65 -4.02 -3.68
N THR A 11 -6.20 -3.47 -2.56
CA THR A 11 -4.75 -3.35 -2.31
C THR A 11 -4.28 -4.63 -1.64
N ARG A 12 -3.48 -5.41 -2.36
CA ARG A 12 -3.01 -6.73 -1.94
C ARG A 12 -1.57 -6.65 -1.45
N PHE A 13 -1.28 -7.32 -0.35
CA PHE A 13 0.04 -7.39 0.27
C PHE A 13 0.58 -8.82 0.27
N PHE A 14 1.89 -8.93 0.07
CA PHE A 14 2.64 -10.17 0.13
C PHE A 14 3.79 -9.97 1.12
N PHE A 15 3.87 -10.80 2.15
CA PHE A 15 4.87 -10.68 3.21
C PHE A 15 6.05 -11.65 3.02
N ARG A 16 6.07 -12.37 1.90
CA ARG A 16 7.17 -13.27 1.53
C ARG A 16 8.33 -12.46 0.98
N ASP A 17 9.54 -12.82 1.37
CA ASP A 17 10.78 -12.16 0.92
C ASP A 17 11.21 -12.55 -0.52
N ASP A 18 10.41 -13.35 -1.22
CA ASP A 18 10.69 -13.81 -2.57
C ASP A 18 9.90 -12.98 -3.60
N TYR A 19 10.61 -12.15 -4.38
CA TYR A 19 10.02 -11.35 -5.45
C TYR A 19 9.51 -12.18 -6.63
N SER A 20 9.88 -13.46 -6.76
CA SER A 20 9.35 -14.35 -7.80
C SER A 20 7.82 -14.46 -7.74
N VAL A 21 7.25 -14.29 -6.54
CA VAL A 21 5.82 -14.36 -6.29
C VAL A 21 5.01 -13.25 -6.95
N LEU A 22 5.64 -12.15 -7.38
CA LEU A 22 4.97 -11.08 -8.15
C LEU A 22 4.71 -11.46 -9.60
N PHE A 23 5.43 -12.45 -10.12
CA PHE A 23 5.31 -12.91 -11.50
C PHE A 23 4.46 -14.16 -11.63
N ASP A 24 4.16 -14.81 -10.50
CA ASP A 24 3.30 -15.98 -10.41
C ASP A 24 1.86 -15.54 -10.12
N ARG A 25 0.97 -15.83 -11.08
CA ARG A 25 -0.45 -15.46 -11.01
C ARG A 25 -1.24 -16.32 -10.02
N ASP A 26 -0.69 -17.45 -9.59
CA ASP A 26 -1.33 -18.39 -8.67
C ASP A 26 -0.98 -18.09 -7.20
N VAL A 27 -0.14 -17.08 -6.94
CA VAL A 27 0.18 -16.65 -5.58
C VAL A 27 -0.99 -15.91 -4.97
N VAL A 28 -1.44 -16.41 -3.81
CA VAL A 28 -2.48 -15.80 -2.99
C VAL A 28 -1.87 -14.70 -2.11
N PRO A 29 -2.48 -13.51 -2.02
CA PRO A 29 -2.03 -12.45 -1.11
C PRO A 29 -2.17 -12.87 0.36
N ASP A 30 -1.27 -12.40 1.21
CA ASP A 30 -1.38 -12.59 2.65
C ASP A 30 -2.50 -11.71 3.24
N VAL A 31 -2.70 -10.50 2.67
CA VAL A 31 -3.75 -9.56 3.07
C VAL A 31 -4.30 -8.83 1.85
N SER A 32 -5.62 -8.69 1.79
CA SER A 32 -6.33 -7.85 0.81
C SER A 32 -7.14 -6.77 1.51
N ILE A 33 -6.98 -5.52 1.07
CA ILE A 33 -7.72 -4.37 1.60
C ILE A 33 -8.72 -3.87 0.54
N ILE A 34 -10.01 -4.04 0.85
CA ILE A 34 -11.11 -3.55 0.01
C ILE A 34 -11.19 -2.02 0.14
N PRO A 35 -11.06 -1.27 -0.97
CA PRO A 35 -11.12 0.18 -0.94
C PRO A 35 -12.52 0.71 -0.61
N ALA A 36 -12.58 1.77 0.19
CA ALA A 36 -13.81 2.50 0.49
C ALA A 36 -13.57 4.01 0.30
N THR A 37 -14.55 4.72 -0.26
CA THR A 37 -14.45 6.18 -0.45
C THR A 37 -14.23 6.86 0.90
N GLY A 38 -13.20 7.71 0.99
CA GLY A 38 -12.82 8.41 2.22
C GLY A 38 -11.85 7.65 3.13
N MET A 39 -11.54 6.38 2.83
CA MET A 39 -10.54 5.61 3.57
C MET A 39 -9.12 6.02 3.17
N ALA A 40 -8.24 6.13 4.16
CA ALA A 40 -6.80 6.22 3.97
C ALA A 40 -6.13 4.91 4.45
N LEU A 41 -5.26 4.35 3.61
CA LEU A 41 -4.44 3.19 3.93
C LEU A 41 -2.99 3.65 4.10
N CYS A 42 -2.42 3.47 5.29
CA CYS A 42 -1.04 3.83 5.61
C CYS A 42 -0.23 2.56 5.93
N PHE A 43 0.90 2.40 5.24
CA PHE A 43 1.74 1.22 5.37
C PHE A 43 3.20 1.59 5.06
N ARG A 44 4.11 0.71 5.49
CA ARG A 44 5.54 0.88 5.23
C ARG A 44 5.85 0.70 3.75
N HIS A 45 6.64 1.61 3.19
CA HIS A 45 6.96 1.63 1.76
C HIS A 45 7.62 0.33 1.28
N GLU A 46 8.35 -0.38 2.14
CA GLU A 46 9.07 -1.59 1.78
C GLU A 46 8.17 -2.84 1.69
N LEU A 47 6.92 -2.78 2.16
CA LEU A 47 6.01 -3.92 2.03
C LEU A 47 5.68 -4.14 0.56
N GLN A 48 5.81 -5.39 0.10
CA GLN A 48 5.42 -5.76 -1.25
C GLN A 48 3.90 -5.71 -1.38
N HIS A 49 3.42 -4.94 -2.35
CA HIS A 49 2.00 -4.70 -2.55
C HIS A 49 1.66 -4.40 -4.02
N GLU A 50 0.41 -4.66 -4.39
CA GLU A 50 -0.13 -4.32 -5.70
C GLU A 50 -1.57 -3.80 -5.60
N GLY A 51 -2.05 -3.18 -6.67
CA GLY A 51 -3.48 -3.01 -6.90
C GLY A 51 -4.01 -4.15 -7.75
N ASP A 52 -5.06 -4.83 -7.28
CA ASP A 52 -5.76 -5.83 -8.08
C ASP A 52 -6.43 -5.19 -9.31
N ARG A 53 -6.78 -6.03 -10.28
CA ARG A 53 -7.56 -5.69 -11.45
C ARG A 53 -8.89 -5.05 -11.05
N ILE A 54 -9.25 -3.98 -11.76
CA ILE A 54 -10.61 -3.46 -11.81
C ILE A 54 -11.44 -4.33 -12.75
N ILE A 55 -12.47 -4.98 -12.20
CA ILE A 55 -13.40 -5.84 -12.93
C ILE A 55 -14.43 -4.99 -13.67
N SER A 56 -14.96 -3.98 -13.00
CA SER A 56 -15.93 -3.03 -13.56
C SER A 56 -15.76 -1.64 -12.94
N GLY A 57 -16.23 -0.60 -13.65
CA GLY A 57 -16.18 0.78 -13.16
C GLY A 57 -14.79 1.43 -13.23
N ARG A 58 -14.56 2.42 -12.37
CA ARG A 58 -13.28 3.14 -12.26
C ARG A 58 -12.95 3.46 -10.82
N LYS A 59 -11.76 3.07 -10.37
CA LYS A 59 -11.19 3.41 -9.07
C LYS A 59 -10.22 4.59 -9.21
N TYR A 60 -10.46 5.65 -8.47
CA TYR A 60 -9.55 6.80 -8.33
C TYR A 60 -8.85 6.73 -6.97
N VAL A 61 -7.54 6.97 -6.94
CA VAL A 61 -6.73 6.94 -5.71
C VAL A 61 -5.82 8.16 -5.62
N LEU A 62 -5.56 8.60 -4.40
CA LEU A 62 -4.48 9.52 -4.08
C LEU A 62 -3.42 8.76 -3.30
N ARG A 63 -2.15 8.93 -3.67
CA ARG A 63 -1.00 8.37 -2.95
C ARG A 63 -0.01 9.48 -2.65
N SER A 64 0.55 9.44 -1.45
CA SER A 64 1.68 10.27 -1.03
C SER A 64 2.63 9.43 -0.19
N ASP A 65 3.94 9.64 -0.33
CA ASP A 65 4.96 8.99 0.48
C ASP A 65 5.49 9.98 1.54
N VAL A 66 5.67 9.50 2.78
CA VAL A 66 6.25 10.29 3.86
C VAL A 66 7.74 9.98 3.96
N MET A 67 8.58 10.92 3.54
CA MET A 67 10.03 10.83 3.69
C MET A 67 10.44 11.38 5.06
N TYR A 68 11.22 10.61 5.83
CA TYR A 68 11.70 11.02 7.16
C TYR A 68 13.15 10.62 7.40
N ALA A 69 13.84 11.40 8.22
CA ALA A 69 15.19 11.08 8.69
C ALA A 69 15.24 11.27 10.21
N ARG A 70 16.02 10.42 10.90
CA ARG A 70 16.19 10.55 12.35
C ARG A 70 16.94 11.84 12.65
N LYS A 71 16.36 12.70 13.50
CA LYS A 71 17.04 13.92 13.96
C LYS A 71 18.36 13.53 14.62
N SER A 72 19.47 14.15 14.21
CA SER A 72 20.74 13.91 14.88
C SER A 72 20.59 14.29 16.36
N ARG A 73 21.01 13.39 17.25
CA ARG A 73 21.09 13.71 18.68
C ARG A 73 22.18 14.75 18.84
N ARG A 74 21.79 16.02 19.04
CA ARG A 74 22.74 17.06 19.46
C ARG A 74 23.00 16.82 20.94
N ASN A 75 24.14 16.20 21.28
CA ASN A 75 24.60 16.13 22.67
C ASN A 75 24.77 17.56 23.19
N ARG A 76 23.84 17.99 24.06
CA ARG A 76 23.96 19.23 24.82
C ARG A 76 24.09 18.88 26.30
N ASP A 77 25.15 18.17 26.65
CA ASP A 77 25.54 18.02 28.05
C ASP A 77 27.05 18.22 28.13
N ARG A 78 27.47 19.37 28.69
CA ARG A 78 28.52 19.54 29.71
C ARG A 78 28.46 21.00 30.17
N LYS A 79 27.70 21.27 31.24
CA LYS A 79 27.99 22.39 32.14
C LYS A 79 28.12 21.82 33.54
#